data_AF-A0A945W6X3-F1
#
_entry.id   AF-A0A945W6X3-F1
#
_cell.length_a   1.000
_cell.length_b   1.000
_cell.length_c   1.000
_cell.angle_alpha   90.00
_cell.angle_beta   90.00
_cell.angle_gamma   90.00
#
_symmetry.space_group_name_H-M   'P 1'
#
loop_
_entity.id
_entity.type
_entity.pdbx_description
1 polymer ?
#
loop_
_entity_poly.entity_id
_entity_poly.type
_entity_poly.pdbx_seq_one_letter_code
_entity_poly.pdbx_strand_id
1 'polypeptide(L)' 'MNGRISIVKQMDKLPVRRQDAPRVYDMNASIYIWKRDALLNNDTLFTENTSLFVMPEERSVDIDTEIDWDFVEFIMEK' A
#
# COMPACT_ATOMS: atom_id res chain seq x y z
N MET A 1 -5.91 -3.79 -12.94
CA MET A 1 -6.86 -2.94 -13.71
C MET A 1 -8.20 -3.67 -13.76
N ASN A 2 -9.32 -2.98 -13.53
CA ASN A 2 -10.66 -3.52 -13.14
C ASN A 2 -10.86 -3.75 -11.64
N GLY A 3 -10.26 -2.93 -10.77
CA GLY A 3 -10.41 -3.04 -9.30
C GLY A 3 -9.73 -4.26 -8.66
N ARG A 4 -9.32 -5.25 -9.46
CA ARG A 4 -8.56 -6.41 -9.02
C ARG A 4 -7.08 -6.06 -8.90
N ILE A 5 -6.54 -6.39 -7.74
CA ILE A 5 -5.12 -6.27 -7.40
C ILE A 5 -4.46 -7.64 -7.54
N SER A 6 -3.18 -7.63 -7.86
CA SER A 6 -2.35 -8.84 -7.90
C SER A 6 -0.99 -8.51 -7.31
N ILE A 7 -0.32 -9.52 -6.76
CA ILE A 7 1.05 -9.36 -6.30
C ILE A 7 1.91 -8.93 -7.49
N VAL A 8 2.58 -7.78 -7.34
CA VAL A 8 3.52 -7.25 -8.33
C VAL A 8 4.67 -8.24 -8.48
N LYS A 9 4.97 -8.67 -9.72
CA LYS A 9 6.26 -9.28 -10.17
C LYS A 9 6.19 -10.00 -11.52
N GLN A 10 5.04 -10.11 -12.17
CA GLN A 10 4.96 -10.81 -13.47
C GLN A 10 5.34 -9.86 -14.61
N MET A 11 6.63 -9.80 -14.93
CA MET A 11 7.14 -9.11 -16.12
C MET A 11 8.16 -9.99 -16.83
N ASP A 12 7.99 -10.17 -18.14
CA ASP A 12 8.93 -10.93 -18.98
C ASP A 12 10.28 -10.20 -19.13
N LYS A 13 10.25 -8.86 -19.03
CA LYS A 13 11.43 -8.00 -19.15
C LYS A 13 11.47 -6.99 -18.01
N LEU A 14 12.60 -6.91 -17.34
CA LEU A 14 12.81 -5.94 -16.28
C LEU A 14 12.93 -4.51 -16.85
N PRO A 15 12.26 -3.52 -16.24
CA PRO A 15 12.42 -2.13 -16.62
C PRO A 15 13.85 -1.67 -16.30
N VAL A 16 14.47 -0.93 -17.22
CA VAL A 16 15.83 -0.38 -17.05
C VAL A 16 15.79 0.99 -16.36
N ARG A 17 14.64 1.67 -16.42
CA ARG A 17 14.43 3.02 -15.86
C ARG A 17 13.13 3.04 -15.07
N ARG A 18 13.06 3.86 -14.03
CA ARG A 18 11.90 3.90 -13.11
C ARG A 18 10.61 4.31 -13.82
N GLN A 19 10.65 5.24 -14.76
CA GLN A 19 9.48 5.69 -15.52
C GLN A 19 8.90 4.64 -16.47
N ASP A 20 9.71 3.63 -16.84
CA ASP A 20 9.27 2.51 -17.68
C ASP A 20 8.69 1.36 -16.83
N ALA A 21 8.83 1.44 -15.50
CA ALA A 21 8.29 0.44 -14.59
C ALA A 21 6.77 0.61 -14.44
N PRO A 22 6.02 -0.50 -14.24
CA PRO A 22 4.59 -0.40 -13.94
C PRO A 22 4.38 0.35 -12.63
N ARG A 23 3.24 1.03 -12.52
CA ARG A 23 2.82 1.63 -11.25
C ARG A 23 2.60 0.52 -10.22
N VAL A 24 3.28 0.65 -9.09
CA VAL A 24 3.17 -0.24 -7.94
C VAL A 24 2.64 0.55 -6.75
N TYR A 25 2.12 -0.16 -5.76
CA TYR A 25 1.63 0.40 -4.51
C TYR A 25 2.18 -0.42 -3.36
N ASP A 26 2.41 0.24 -2.24
CA ASP A 26 2.81 -0.38 -0.99
C ASP A 26 1.71 -0.20 0.06
N MET A 27 1.78 -1.01 1.12
CA MET A 27 0.86 -0.93 2.26
C MET A 27 1.49 -0.07 3.36
N ASN A 28 0.86 1.05 3.68
CA ASN A 28 1.36 2.06 4.63
C ASN A 28 0.84 1.87 6.08
N ALA A 29 0.59 0.61 6.46
CA ALA A 29 0.09 0.16 7.77
C ALA A 29 -1.15 0.86 8.37
N SER A 30 -1.75 1.82 7.68
CA SER A 30 -2.68 2.78 8.29
C SER A 30 -4.07 2.20 8.51
N ILE A 31 -4.63 1.55 7.48
CA ILE A 31 -5.99 1.02 7.52
C ILE A 31 -6.05 -0.31 6.79
N TYR A 32 -6.58 -1.32 7.48
CA TYR A 32 -6.95 -2.59 6.87
C TYR A 32 -8.37 -2.98 7.28
N ILE A 33 -9.17 -3.43 6.31
CA ILE A 33 -10.60 -3.71 6.51
C ILE A 33 -10.91 -5.09 5.96
N TRP A 34 -11.51 -5.94 6.79
CA TRP A 34 -12.03 -7.24 6.38
C TRP A 34 -13.46 -7.43 6.87
N LYS A 35 -14.27 -8.14 6.07
CA LYS A 35 -15.51 -8.74 6.59
C LYS A 35 -15.12 -9.87 7.55
N ARG A 36 -15.87 -10.04 8.63
CA ARG A 36 -15.62 -11.09 9.63
C ARG A 36 -15.42 -12.47 8.99
N ASP A 37 -16.34 -12.89 8.13
CA ASP A 37 -16.28 -14.22 7.51
C ASP A 37 -15.08 -14.36 6.57
N ALA A 38 -14.66 -13.27 5.92
CA ALA A 38 -13.47 -13.28 5.08
C ALA A 38 -12.20 -13.40 5.94
N LEU A 39 -12.15 -12.73 7.08
CA LEU A 39 -11.00 -12.79 7.99
C LEU A 39 -10.85 -14.16 8.67
N LEU A 40 -11.96 -14.78 9.08
CA LEU A 40 -11.94 -16.01 9.86
C LEU A 40 -11.86 -17.29 9.01
N ASN A 41 -12.33 -17.26 7.76
CA ASN A 41 -12.42 -18.45 6.91
C ASN A 41 -11.44 -18.46 5.72
N ASN A 42 -10.46 -17.55 5.68
CA ASN A 42 -9.39 -17.58 4.68
C ASN A 42 -8.04 -17.65 5.37
N ASP A 43 -7.14 -18.46 4.82
CA ASP A 43 -5.77 -18.62 5.35
C ASP A 43 -4.84 -17.46 4.91
N THR A 44 -5.31 -16.56 4.06
CA THR A 44 -4.55 -15.41 3.54
C THR A 44 -5.30 -14.09 3.75
N LEU A 45 -4.54 -13.03 4.02
CA LEU A 45 -5.09 -11.68 4.20
C LEU A 45 -5.57 -11.04 2.88
N PHE A 46 -4.92 -11.41 1.77
CA PHE A 46 -5.28 -10.98 0.42
C PHE A 46 -6.02 -12.09 -0.29
N THR A 47 -7.18 -11.76 -0.84
CA THR A 47 -8.03 -12.65 -1.62
C THR A 47 -8.31 -12.01 -2.98
N GLU A 48 -8.94 -12.75 -3.88
CA GLU A 48 -9.33 -12.22 -5.20
C GLU A 48 -10.29 -11.01 -5.12
N ASN A 49 -10.97 -10.84 -3.99
CA ASN A 49 -11.90 -9.75 -3.73
C ASN A 49 -11.24 -8.56 -3.00
N THR A 50 -9.93 -8.60 -2.75
CA THR A 50 -9.25 -7.47 -2.11
C THR A 50 -9.18 -6.28 -3.06
N SER A 51 -9.44 -5.09 -2.53
CA SER A 51 -9.29 -3.80 -3.21
C SER A 51 -8.37 -2.91 -2.40
N LEU A 52 -7.78 -1.90 -3.03
CA LEU A 52 -6.91 -0.92 -2.37
C LEU A 52 -7.56 0.46 -2.33
N PHE A 53 -7.23 1.24 -1.30
CA PHE A 53 -7.50 2.66 -1.23
C PHE A 53 -6.16 3.41 -1.29
N VAL A 54 -5.95 4.23 -2.32
CA VAL A 54 -4.71 5.00 -2.47
C VAL A 54 -4.76 6.20 -1.55
N MET A 55 -3.94 6.19 -0.50
CA MET A 55 -3.76 7.34 0.38
C MET A 55 -2.69 8.29 -0.20
N PRO A 56 -2.82 9.61 -0.02
CA PRO A 56 -1.73 10.54 -0.31
C PRO A 56 -0.46 10.20 0.49
N GLU A 57 0.70 10.44 -0.10
CA GLU A 57 2.00 10.06 0.45
C GLU A 57 2.27 10.76 1.78
N GLU A 58 1.92 12.05 1.88
CA GLU A 58 2.07 12.87 3.08
C GLU A 58 1.23 12.40 4.27
N ARG A 59 0.23 11.54 4.04
CA ARG A 59 -0.59 10.91 5.09
C ARG A 59 -0.22 9.45 5.37
N SER A 60 0.82 8.95 4.71
CA SER A 60 1.22 7.54 4.71
C SER A 60 2.53 7.28 5.45
N VAL A 61 2.96 8.21 6.31
CA VAL A 61 4.22 8.11 7.06
C VAL A 61 3.99 7.24 8.30
N ASP A 62 4.76 6.17 8.42
CA ASP A 62 4.86 5.37 9.63
C ASP A 62 5.82 6.06 10.61
N ILE A 63 5.41 6.23 11.88
CA ILE A 63 6.22 6.87 12.92
C ILE A 63 6.89 5.78 13.76
N ASP A 64 8.13 5.45 13.43
CA ASP A 64 8.93 4.46 14.16
C ASP A 64 10.08 5.11 14.95
N THR A 65 10.46 6.33 14.57
CA THR A 65 11.59 7.09 15.15
C THR A 65 11.21 8.54 15.45
N GLU A 66 12.03 9.22 16.24
CA GLU A 66 11.87 10.65 16.55
C GLU A 66 11.95 11.53 15.29
N ILE A 67 12.78 11.15 14.31
CA ILE A 67 12.88 11.86 13.03
C ILE A 67 11.56 11.77 12.23
N ASP A 68 10.85 10.64 12.30
CA ASP A 68 9.56 10.48 11.63
C ASP A 68 8.50 11.39 12.26
N TRP A 69 8.53 11.53 13.59
CA TRP A 69 7.67 12.46 14.33
C TRP A 69 7.90 13.90 13.89
N ASP A 70 9.16 14.37 13.92
CA ASP A 70 9.52 15.74 13.54
C ASP A 70 9.07 16.06 12.10
N PHE A 71 9.20 15.08 11.20
CA PHE A 71 8.78 15.24 9.81
C PHE A 71 7.25 15.36 9.66
N VAL A 72 6.48 14.52 10.36
CA VAL A 72 5.01 14.58 10.33
C VAL A 72 4.52 15.89 10.94
N GLU A 73 5.09 16.32 12.08
CA GLU A 73 4.77 17.59 12.73
C GLU A 73 4.98 18.77 11.76
N PHE A 74 6.14 18.82 11.09
CA PHE A 74 6.42 19.85 10.09
C PHE A 74 5.42 19.86 8.92
N ILE A 75 5.02 18.69 8.42
CA ILE A 75 4.02 18.60 7.34
C ILE A 75 2.65 19.11 7.81
N MET A 76 2.27 18.82 9.05
CA MET A 76 0.96 19.20 9.61
C MET A 76 0.83 20.70 9.88
N GLU A 77 1.94 21.40 10.11
CA GLU A 77 1.97 22.85 10.37
C GLU A 77 2.00 23.72 9.10
N LYS A 78 2.06 23.13 7.90
CA LYS A 78 1.95 23.83 6.62
C LYS A 78 0.51 24.23 6.28
#